data_AF-A0A1E2SK94-F1
#
_entry.id   AF-A0A1E2SK94-F1
#
_cell.length_a   1.000
_cell.length_b   1.000
_cell.length_c   1.000
_cell.angle_alpha   90.00
_cell.angle_beta   90.00
_cell.angle_gamma   90.00
#
_symmetry.space_group_name_H-M   'P 1'
#
loop_
_entity.id
_entity.type
_entity.pdbx_description
1 polymer ?
#
loop_
_entity_poly.entity_id
_entity_poly.type
_entity_poly.pdbx_seq_one_letter_code
_entity_poly.pdbx_strand_id
1 'polypeptide(L)'
;MERLNYGAKLMNLANVNSGQISDVAANIGASAWTYQAEKGTLGTLGLGGGTNVQLLNGRRGMTGESDLGLWGAVQTLSTDLVTDDPIFGTVVYGGSESSDRYSYTVLPSDGLQQWLNLVTQQLSVQLGNDRYTQAIVGKDSADLRLDMTNVSGTAHTGVLQVSGMAQGSYDVVVDGTSQGTVDNDTPAGAVASPLQVSYNVPAGSSFILHLVSLTSHAKARRR
;
A
#
# COMPACT_ATOMS: atom_id res chain seq x y z
N MET A 1 -5.97 12.24 -13.81
CA MET A 1 -6.39 10.82 -13.86
C MET A 1 -6.31 10.13 -12.50
N GLU A 2 -5.64 10.77 -11.54
CA GLU A 2 -5.21 10.27 -10.23
C GLU A 2 -6.41 10.06 -9.30
N ARG A 3 -7.38 10.99 -9.36
CA ARG A 3 -8.66 10.90 -8.65
C ARG A 3 -9.49 9.68 -9.05
N LEU A 4 -9.48 9.35 -10.35
CA LEU A 4 -10.22 8.21 -10.88
C LEU A 4 -9.55 6.89 -10.47
N ASN A 5 -8.22 6.85 -10.44
CA ASN A 5 -7.48 5.69 -9.94
C ASN A 5 -7.78 5.40 -8.47
N TYR A 6 -7.70 6.40 -7.60
CA TYR A 6 -8.02 6.18 -6.18
C TYR A 6 -9.51 5.89 -5.96
N GLY A 7 -10.39 6.58 -6.69
CA GLY A 7 -11.83 6.28 -6.71
C GLY A 7 -12.12 4.83 -7.11
N ALA A 8 -11.42 4.30 -8.12
CA ALA A 8 -11.54 2.91 -8.53
C ALA A 8 -11.12 1.92 -7.43
N LYS A 9 -10.06 2.22 -6.66
CA LYS A 9 -9.65 1.42 -5.50
C LYS A 9 -10.75 1.38 -4.44
N LEU A 10 -11.38 2.52 -4.14
CA LEU A 10 -12.49 2.58 -3.19
C LEU A 10 -13.78 1.92 -3.70
N MET A 11 -14.04 1.98 -5.01
CA MET A 11 -15.21 1.30 -5.60
C MET A 11 -15.17 -0.21 -5.39
N ASN A 12 -13.99 -0.82 -5.33
CA ASN A 12 -13.86 -2.24 -4.97
C ASN A 12 -14.45 -2.53 -3.56
N LEU A 13 -14.40 -1.57 -2.63
CA LEU A 13 -15.00 -1.68 -1.30
C LEU A 13 -16.51 -1.42 -1.29
N ALA A 14 -17.03 -0.62 -2.23
CA ALA A 14 -18.45 -0.28 -2.30
C ALA A 14 -19.34 -1.51 -2.59
N ASN A 15 -18.77 -2.55 -3.18
CA ASN A 15 -19.43 -3.83 -3.47
C ASN A 15 -19.29 -4.85 -2.32
N VAL A 16 -18.67 -4.48 -1.20
CA VAL A 16 -18.43 -5.38 -0.07
C VAL A 16 -19.43 -5.09 1.04
N ASN A 17 -20.38 -6.00 1.27
CA ASN A 17 -21.15 -5.97 2.53
C ASN A 17 -20.37 -6.70 3.62
N SER A 18 -19.45 -6.01 4.29
CA SER A 18 -18.70 -6.55 5.42
C SER A 18 -19.35 -6.20 6.77
N GLY A 19 -18.92 -6.88 7.84
CA GLY A 19 -19.37 -6.64 9.21
C GLY A 19 -19.54 -7.94 10.00
N GLN A 20 -20.13 -7.87 11.19
CA GLN A 20 -20.45 -9.07 11.97
C GLN A 20 -21.68 -9.76 11.37
N ILE A 21 -21.42 -10.65 10.40
CA ILE A 21 -22.44 -11.41 9.68
C ILE A 21 -23.03 -12.51 10.55
N SER A 22 -22.17 -13.18 11.32
CA SER A 22 -22.51 -14.29 12.20
C SER A 22 -21.75 -14.11 13.51
N ASP A 23 -22.31 -14.58 14.61
CA ASP A 23 -21.69 -14.66 15.94
C ASP A 23 -20.63 -15.78 16.08
N VAL A 24 -20.53 -16.66 15.08
CA VAL A 24 -19.49 -17.69 15.01
C VAL A 24 -18.13 -17.03 14.81
N ALA A 25 -17.18 -17.31 15.70
CA ALA A 25 -15.84 -16.70 15.69
C ALA A 25 -15.10 -16.82 14.35
N ALA A 26 -15.29 -17.93 13.63
CA ALA A 26 -14.69 -18.15 12.31
C ALA A 26 -15.23 -17.22 11.21
N ASN A 27 -16.38 -16.57 11.43
CA ASN A 27 -17.05 -15.69 10.46
C ASN A 27 -16.85 -14.20 10.78
N ILE A 28 -16.01 -13.85 11.75
CA ILE A 28 -15.67 -12.45 12.05
C ILE A 28 -14.92 -11.88 10.84
N GLY A 29 -15.42 -10.76 10.30
CA GLY A 29 -14.82 -10.12 9.12
C GLY A 29 -15.22 -10.76 7.78
N ALA A 30 -16.14 -11.73 7.78
CA ALA A 30 -16.69 -12.28 6.55
C ALA A 30 -17.38 -11.19 5.70
N SER A 31 -17.34 -11.37 4.38
CA SER A 31 -18.09 -10.55 3.45
C SER A 31 -19.43 -11.22 3.09
N ALA A 32 -20.38 -10.44 2.56
CA ALA A 32 -21.61 -10.97 2.01
C ALA A 32 -21.95 -10.31 0.69
N TRP A 33 -22.55 -11.10 -0.19
CA TRP A 33 -22.99 -10.63 -1.49
C TRP A 33 -24.08 -9.55 -1.38
N THR A 34 -25.02 -9.73 -0.45
CA THR A 34 -26.16 -8.81 -0.27
C THR A 34 -26.54 -8.64 1.20
N TYR A 35 -26.94 -7.41 1.55
CA TYR A 35 -27.64 -7.06 2.78
C TYR A 35 -29.10 -6.69 2.46
N GLN A 36 -30.04 -7.23 3.22
CA GLN A 36 -31.45 -6.88 3.12
C GLN A 36 -31.88 -6.10 4.36
N ALA A 37 -32.32 -4.86 4.16
CA ALA A 37 -32.82 -3.99 5.22
C ALA A 37 -34.29 -4.29 5.63
N GLU A 38 -35.03 -5.01 4.79
CA GLU A 38 -36.45 -5.33 5.03
C GLU A 38 -36.63 -6.45 6.05
N LYS A 39 -37.67 -6.33 6.87
CA LYS A 39 -38.01 -7.27 7.96
C LYS A 39 -38.44 -8.63 7.41
N GLY A 40 -37.52 -9.59 7.42
CA GLY A 40 -37.75 -11.00 7.06
C GLY A 40 -36.52 -11.86 7.38
N THR A 41 -36.71 -13.14 7.70
CA THR A 41 -35.61 -14.05 8.06
C THR A 41 -35.17 -14.95 6.91
N LEU A 42 -35.82 -14.89 5.76
CA LEU A 42 -35.60 -15.76 4.62
C LEU A 42 -35.03 -14.99 3.42
N GLY A 43 -34.11 -15.60 2.69
CA GLY A 43 -33.50 -15.05 1.48
C GLY A 43 -34.50 -14.90 0.32
N THR A 44 -34.30 -13.86 -0.50
CA THR A 44 -35.13 -13.61 -1.68
C THR A 44 -34.92 -14.64 -2.81
N LEU A 45 -35.96 -14.84 -3.63
CA LEU A 45 -36.01 -15.66 -4.85
C LEU A 45 -34.92 -15.25 -5.86
N GLY A 46 -33.74 -15.83 -5.77
CA GLY A 46 -32.64 -15.53 -6.69
C GLY A 46 -31.35 -16.26 -6.31
N LEU A 47 -30.71 -16.81 -7.35
CA LEU A 47 -29.55 -17.73 -7.36
C LEU A 47 -28.60 -17.54 -6.17
N GLY A 48 -28.39 -18.62 -5.41
CA GLY A 48 -27.49 -18.67 -4.25
C GLY A 48 -28.20 -18.76 -2.89
N GLY A 49 -29.01 -19.81 -2.70
CA GLY A 49 -29.60 -20.16 -1.40
C GLY A 49 -31.06 -20.63 -1.47
N GLY A 50 -31.84 -20.17 -2.44
CA GLY A 50 -33.26 -20.53 -2.54
C GLY A 50 -34.13 -19.79 -1.51
N THR A 51 -35.45 -19.98 -1.58
CA THR A 51 -36.47 -19.20 -0.86
C THR A 51 -36.46 -19.35 0.66
N ASN A 52 -35.75 -20.35 1.17
CA ASN A 52 -35.83 -20.77 2.56
C ASN A 52 -34.47 -20.68 3.28
N VAL A 53 -33.47 -20.02 2.71
CA VAL A 53 -32.19 -19.81 3.40
C VAL A 53 -32.31 -18.70 4.41
N GLN A 54 -31.93 -18.99 5.65
CA GLN A 54 -31.97 -18.03 6.73
C GLN A 54 -30.89 -16.96 6.54
N LEU A 55 -31.26 -15.69 6.74
CA LEU A 55 -30.31 -14.58 6.74
C LEU A 55 -29.47 -14.58 8.03
N LEU A 56 -28.18 -14.33 7.88
CA LEU A 56 -27.22 -14.15 8.97
C LEU A 56 -27.08 -12.64 9.25
N ASN A 57 -27.74 -12.17 10.31
CA ASN A 57 -27.78 -10.74 10.65
C ASN A 57 -28.19 -9.84 9.46
N GLY A 58 -29.26 -10.22 8.76
CA GLY A 58 -29.78 -9.51 7.57
C GLY A 58 -28.97 -9.71 6.29
N ARG A 59 -27.94 -10.56 6.30
CA ARG A 59 -27.07 -10.83 5.14
C ARG A 59 -27.23 -12.27 4.66
N ARG A 60 -26.95 -12.51 3.38
CA ARG A 60 -26.83 -13.88 2.87
C ARG A 60 -25.53 -14.53 3.37
N GLY A 61 -25.57 -15.82 3.70
CA GLY A 61 -24.40 -16.62 4.06
C GLY A 61 -23.54 -17.02 2.86
N MET A 62 -23.37 -16.11 1.90
CA MET A 62 -22.51 -16.29 0.72
C MET A 62 -21.96 -14.94 0.27
N THR A 63 -20.84 -14.99 -0.42
CA THR A 63 -20.03 -13.81 -0.74
C THR A 63 -20.16 -13.40 -2.22
N GLY A 64 -20.23 -14.33 -3.17
CA GLY A 64 -20.37 -13.97 -4.59
C GLY A 64 -19.23 -13.04 -5.05
N GLU A 65 -19.55 -11.98 -5.80
CA GLU A 65 -18.55 -10.99 -6.23
C GLU A 65 -17.99 -10.12 -5.08
N SER A 66 -18.57 -10.15 -3.88
CA SER A 66 -18.07 -9.34 -2.76
C SER A 66 -16.70 -9.80 -2.27
N ASP A 67 -16.39 -11.10 -2.34
CA ASP A 67 -15.05 -11.60 -2.00
C ASP A 67 -14.01 -11.18 -3.04
N LEU A 68 -14.37 -11.20 -4.32
CA LEU A 68 -13.49 -10.74 -5.40
C LEU A 68 -13.24 -9.23 -5.29
N GLY A 69 -14.29 -8.45 -5.02
CA GLY A 69 -14.18 -7.01 -4.78
C GLY A 69 -13.31 -6.70 -3.55
N LEU A 70 -13.55 -7.40 -2.43
CA LEU A 70 -12.75 -7.23 -1.21
C LEU A 70 -11.28 -7.61 -1.45
N TRP A 71 -11.03 -8.74 -2.11
CA TRP A 71 -9.68 -9.17 -2.43
C TRP A 71 -8.97 -8.18 -3.36
N GLY A 72 -9.66 -7.72 -4.41
CA GLY A 72 -9.14 -6.70 -5.32
C GLY A 72 -8.84 -5.38 -4.60
N ALA A 73 -9.69 -4.96 -3.66
CA ALA A 73 -9.43 -3.79 -2.82
C ALA A 73 -8.17 -3.98 -1.98
N VAL A 74 -8.07 -5.10 -1.25
CA VAL A 74 -6.91 -5.38 -0.38
C VAL A 74 -5.61 -5.48 -1.19
N GLN A 75 -5.67 -5.91 -2.45
CA GLN A 75 -4.50 -5.97 -3.32
C GLN A 75 -4.10 -4.61 -3.93
N THR A 76 -4.90 -3.56 -3.78
CA THR A 76 -4.69 -2.29 -4.50
C THR A 76 -4.74 -1.04 -3.62
N LEU A 77 -5.19 -1.16 -2.37
CA LEU A 77 -5.19 -0.05 -1.42
C LEU A 77 -3.77 0.45 -1.18
N SER A 78 -3.63 1.77 -1.24
CA SER A 78 -2.36 2.47 -1.07
C SER A 78 -2.61 3.90 -0.61
N THR A 79 -1.55 4.55 -0.14
CA THR A 79 -1.52 5.98 0.02
C THR A 79 -0.99 6.62 -1.26
N ASP A 80 -1.72 7.57 -1.86
CA ASP A 80 -1.34 8.24 -3.09
C ASP A 80 -1.19 9.76 -2.85
N LEU A 81 0.02 10.28 -2.96
CA LEU A 81 0.34 11.71 -2.88
C LEU A 81 0.45 12.32 -4.28
N VAL A 82 -0.33 13.37 -4.53
CA VAL A 82 -0.30 14.21 -5.73
C VAL A 82 0.05 15.63 -5.28
N THR A 83 1.10 16.22 -5.83
CA THR A 83 1.61 17.53 -5.33
C THR A 83 1.30 18.70 -6.26
N ASP A 84 0.83 18.42 -7.47
CA ASP A 84 0.61 19.41 -8.53
C ASP A 84 -0.79 19.30 -9.19
N ASP A 85 -1.81 18.86 -8.43
CA ASP A 85 -3.17 18.85 -8.97
C ASP A 85 -3.58 20.30 -9.33
N PRO A 86 -3.99 20.58 -10.58
CA PRO A 86 -4.25 21.95 -11.03
C PRO A 86 -5.49 22.59 -10.40
N ILE A 87 -6.33 21.81 -9.71
CA ILE A 87 -7.57 22.27 -9.08
C ILE A 87 -7.40 22.31 -7.55
N PHE A 88 -6.79 21.28 -6.97
CA PHE A 88 -6.74 21.11 -5.51
C PHE A 88 -5.35 21.35 -4.90
N GLY A 89 -4.31 21.50 -5.71
CA GLY A 89 -2.93 21.58 -5.24
C GLY A 89 -2.44 20.24 -4.71
N THR A 90 -1.84 20.23 -3.52
CA THR A 90 -1.39 18.99 -2.87
C THR A 90 -2.58 18.22 -2.30
N VAL A 91 -2.71 16.96 -2.69
CA VAL A 91 -3.74 16.03 -2.20
C VAL A 91 -3.11 14.70 -1.85
N VAL A 92 -3.51 14.13 -0.71
CA VAL A 92 -3.13 12.77 -0.30
C VAL A 92 -4.40 11.94 -0.18
N TYR A 93 -4.45 10.86 -0.94
CA TYR A 93 -5.49 9.86 -0.83
C TYR A 93 -5.00 8.72 0.05
N GLY A 94 -5.84 8.27 0.99
CA GLY A 94 -5.45 7.20 1.91
C GLY A 94 -4.41 7.60 2.95
N GLY A 95 -4.20 8.89 3.20
CA GLY A 95 -3.25 9.36 4.20
C GLY A 95 -3.27 10.87 4.40
N SER A 96 -2.21 11.38 5.00
CA SER A 96 -1.94 12.82 5.14
C SER A 96 -0.47 13.11 4.84
N GLU A 97 -0.18 14.36 4.52
CA GLU A 97 1.18 14.82 4.21
C GLU A 97 1.52 16.11 4.94
N SER A 98 2.81 16.27 5.19
CA SER A 98 3.45 17.54 5.46
C SER A 98 4.78 17.59 4.70
N SER A 99 5.24 18.76 4.30
CA SER A 99 6.53 18.90 3.62
C SER A 99 7.32 20.10 4.08
N ASP A 100 8.63 20.01 3.85
CA ASP A 100 9.55 21.12 3.96
C ASP A 100 10.16 21.44 2.57
N ARG A 101 11.32 22.11 2.56
CA ARG A 101 12.01 22.44 1.31
C ARG A 101 12.55 21.20 0.58
N TYR A 102 12.86 20.11 1.28
CA TYR A 102 13.67 19.00 0.80
C TYR A 102 12.90 17.70 0.66
N SER A 103 11.81 17.51 1.41
CA SER A 103 11.14 16.22 1.52
C SER A 103 9.62 16.33 1.67
N TYR A 104 8.96 15.22 1.37
CA TYR A 104 7.57 14.95 1.74
C TYR A 104 7.57 13.96 2.91
N THR A 105 6.79 14.24 3.94
CA THR A 105 6.48 13.32 5.04
C THR A 105 5.03 12.85 4.90
N VAL A 106 4.84 11.56 4.67
CA VAL A 106 3.53 10.94 4.42
C VAL A 106 3.17 10.00 5.57
N LEU A 107 1.95 10.15 6.09
CA LEU A 107 1.38 9.29 7.12
C LEU A 107 0.20 8.50 6.52
N PRO A 108 0.28 7.17 6.42
CA PRO A 108 -0.76 6.38 5.78
C PRO A 108 -1.94 6.13 6.72
N SER A 109 -3.14 6.23 6.17
CA SER A 109 -4.42 5.86 6.78
C SER A 109 -5.27 4.96 5.87
N ASP A 110 -4.64 4.30 4.89
CA ASP A 110 -5.29 3.44 3.89
C ASP A 110 -5.69 2.06 4.45
N GLY A 111 -5.30 1.74 5.69
CA GLY A 111 -5.64 0.53 6.42
C GLY A 111 -4.69 -0.65 6.21
N LEU A 112 -3.96 -0.71 5.09
CA LEU A 112 -2.98 -1.76 4.81
C LEU A 112 -1.56 -1.30 5.07
N GLN A 113 -1.25 -0.07 4.68
CA GLN A 113 0.02 0.62 4.91
C GLN A 113 1.20 -0.12 4.29
N GLN A 114 1.00 -0.72 3.13
CA GLN A 114 2.06 -1.47 2.42
C GLN A 114 2.52 -0.77 1.14
N TRP A 115 1.68 0.10 0.57
CA TRP A 115 1.91 0.70 -0.74
C TRP A 115 1.84 2.23 -0.62
N LEU A 116 2.76 2.92 -1.27
CA LEU A 116 2.85 4.38 -1.34
C LEU A 116 3.15 4.79 -2.78
N ASN A 117 2.42 5.77 -3.30
CA ASN A 117 2.67 6.35 -4.62
C ASN A 117 2.80 7.88 -4.50
N LEU A 118 3.94 8.43 -4.91
CA LEU A 118 4.12 9.86 -5.14
C LEU A 118 3.93 10.09 -6.64
N VAL A 119 2.68 10.34 -7.02
CA VAL A 119 2.23 10.27 -8.41
C VAL A 119 2.95 11.29 -9.29
N THR A 120 3.08 12.52 -8.81
CA THR A 120 3.80 13.60 -9.51
C THR A 120 5.29 13.29 -9.68
N GLN A 121 5.91 12.66 -8.69
CA GLN A 121 7.31 12.22 -8.76
C GLN A 121 7.51 10.93 -9.55
N GLN A 122 6.43 10.24 -9.91
CA GLN A 122 6.47 8.89 -10.50
C GLN A 122 7.24 7.89 -9.64
N LEU A 123 7.20 8.08 -8.31
CA LEU A 123 7.85 7.21 -7.34
C LEU A 123 6.80 6.31 -6.68
N SER A 124 7.09 5.02 -6.60
CA SER A 124 6.19 4.04 -5.98
C SER A 124 6.98 3.11 -5.07
N VAL A 125 6.42 2.79 -3.91
CA VAL A 125 6.96 1.86 -2.92
C VAL A 125 5.93 0.78 -2.63
N GLN A 126 6.37 -0.47 -2.62
CA GLN A 126 5.57 -1.63 -2.28
C GLN A 126 6.33 -2.54 -1.30
N LEU A 127 5.71 -2.83 -0.16
CA LEU A 127 6.23 -3.74 0.86
C LEU A 127 5.65 -5.15 0.69
N GLY A 128 6.45 -6.17 1.00
CA GLY A 128 6.02 -7.58 0.94
C GLY A 128 5.29 -8.08 2.19
N ASN A 129 5.78 -7.73 3.38
CA ASN A 129 5.41 -8.43 4.62
C ASN A 129 5.01 -7.50 5.77
N ASP A 130 5.61 -6.31 5.80
CA ASP A 130 5.46 -5.35 6.88
C ASP A 130 4.67 -4.11 6.45
N ARG A 131 4.49 -3.18 7.38
CA ARG A 131 3.76 -1.93 7.18
C ARG A 131 4.66 -0.73 7.46
N TYR A 132 4.47 0.36 6.72
CA TYR A 132 5.05 1.65 7.10
C TYR A 132 4.04 2.47 7.90
N THR A 133 4.52 3.23 8.86
CA THR A 133 3.71 4.17 9.68
C THR A 133 4.01 5.62 9.34
N GLN A 134 5.16 5.86 8.71
CA GLN A 134 5.56 7.12 8.13
C GLN A 134 6.52 6.84 6.97
N ALA A 135 6.43 7.65 5.92
CA ALA A 135 7.44 7.72 4.87
C ALA A 135 7.98 9.15 4.77
N ILE A 136 9.29 9.30 4.71
CA ILE A 136 9.96 10.55 4.36
C ILE A 136 10.64 10.31 3.01
N VAL A 137 10.27 11.09 2.01
CA VAL A 137 10.73 10.95 0.63
C VAL A 137 11.35 12.25 0.15
N GLY A 138 12.59 12.17 -0.35
CA GLY A 138 13.30 13.31 -0.92
C GLY A 138 12.58 13.87 -2.15
N LYS A 139 12.54 15.20 -2.27
CA LYS A 139 11.93 15.88 -3.43
C LYS A 139 12.65 15.61 -4.75
N ASP A 140 13.92 15.19 -4.66
CA ASP A 140 14.80 14.77 -5.74
C ASP A 140 14.77 13.26 -6.02
N SER A 141 13.92 12.51 -5.31
CA SER A 141 13.83 11.04 -5.38
C SER A 141 15.14 10.31 -5.02
N ALA A 142 16.04 10.93 -4.25
CA ALA A 142 17.33 10.34 -3.88
C ALA A 142 17.39 9.87 -2.41
N ASP A 143 16.30 10.00 -1.66
CA ASP A 143 16.21 9.60 -0.26
C ASP A 143 14.84 8.98 0.02
N LEU A 144 14.83 7.81 0.67
CA LEU A 144 13.60 7.13 1.09
C LEU A 144 13.81 6.55 2.48
N ARG A 145 13.09 7.10 3.46
CA ARG A 145 13.05 6.59 4.82
C ARG A 145 11.63 6.16 5.17
N LEU A 146 11.50 4.97 5.75
CA LEU A 146 10.25 4.42 6.23
C LEU A 146 10.39 4.07 7.71
N ASP A 147 9.48 4.59 8.53
CA ASP A 147 9.30 4.09 9.89
C ASP A 147 8.32 2.90 9.81
N MET A 148 8.76 1.72 10.21
CA MET A 148 8.12 0.45 9.91
C MET A 148 7.53 -0.23 11.15
N THR A 149 6.49 -1.02 10.94
CA THR A 149 5.96 -1.99 11.91
C THR A 149 6.30 -3.39 11.44
N ASN A 150 7.02 -4.16 12.28
CA ASN A 150 7.22 -5.59 12.07
C ASN A 150 5.93 -6.32 12.47
N VAL A 151 5.16 -6.76 11.48
CA VAL A 151 3.83 -7.36 11.69
C VAL A 151 3.93 -8.74 12.36
N SER A 152 5.01 -9.47 12.09
CA SER A 152 5.23 -10.81 12.65
C SER A 152 5.73 -10.79 14.09
N GLY A 153 6.36 -9.70 14.52
CA GLY A 153 7.07 -9.58 15.80
C GLY A 153 8.40 -10.34 15.87
N THR A 154 8.72 -11.16 14.86
CA THR A 154 9.91 -12.01 14.82
C THR A 154 10.90 -11.52 13.76
N ALA A 155 12.17 -11.89 13.92
CA ALA A 155 13.18 -11.59 12.92
C ALA A 155 12.90 -12.36 11.63
N HIS A 156 12.97 -11.68 10.49
CA HIS A 156 12.70 -12.26 9.18
C HIS A 156 13.36 -11.43 8.06
N THR A 157 13.26 -11.88 6.82
CA THR A 157 13.71 -11.10 5.65
C THR A 157 12.54 -10.30 5.09
N GLY A 158 12.68 -8.98 5.07
CA GLY A 158 11.75 -8.07 4.43
C GLY A 158 12.12 -7.84 2.97
N VAL A 159 11.12 -7.49 2.16
CA VAL A 159 11.28 -7.12 0.76
C VAL A 159 10.55 -5.81 0.51
N LEU A 160 11.23 -4.88 -0.16
CA LEU A 160 10.70 -3.62 -0.67
C LEU A 160 10.95 -3.56 -2.18
N GLN A 161 9.91 -3.21 -2.93
CA GLN A 161 10.03 -2.83 -4.33
C GLN A 161 9.86 -1.32 -4.42
N VAL A 162 10.80 -0.64 -5.08
CA VAL A 162 10.72 0.81 -5.28
C VAL A 162 10.99 1.17 -6.74
N SER A 163 10.15 2.02 -7.31
CA SER A 163 10.32 2.60 -8.65
C SER A 163 10.44 4.12 -8.55
N GLY A 164 11.09 4.75 -9.53
CA GLY A 164 11.17 6.22 -9.61
C GLY A 164 12.20 6.88 -8.70
N MET A 165 13.01 6.10 -7.97
CA MET A 165 14.22 6.60 -7.31
C MET A 165 15.20 7.15 -8.37
N ALA A 166 15.99 8.14 -7.99
CA ALA A 166 17.07 8.65 -8.81
C ALA A 166 18.08 7.54 -9.15
N GLN A 167 18.74 7.62 -10.31
CA GLN A 167 19.79 6.66 -10.65
C GLN A 167 20.99 6.78 -9.71
N GLY A 168 21.55 5.65 -9.30
CA GLY A 168 22.72 5.59 -8.43
C GLY A 168 22.68 4.44 -7.44
N SER A 169 23.71 4.38 -6.58
CA SER A 169 23.85 3.38 -5.53
C SER A 169 23.27 3.88 -4.21
N TYR A 170 22.66 2.98 -3.45
CA TYR A 170 22.04 3.25 -2.16
C TYR A 170 22.53 2.27 -1.10
N ASP A 171 22.82 2.78 0.08
CA ASP A 171 22.99 1.97 1.28
C ASP A 171 21.62 1.58 1.85
N VAL A 172 21.45 0.31 2.19
CA VAL A 172 20.25 -0.22 2.81
C VAL A 172 20.49 -0.23 4.32
N VAL A 173 19.93 0.74 5.01
CA VAL A 173 20.15 0.96 6.45
C VAL A 173 18.91 0.54 7.22
N VAL A 174 19.09 -0.34 8.20
CA VAL A 174 18.04 -0.74 9.16
C VAL A 174 18.48 -0.35 10.57
N ASP A 175 17.67 0.45 11.25
CA ASP A 175 17.96 0.99 12.59
C ASP A 175 19.36 1.63 12.70
N GLY A 176 19.77 2.37 11.66
CA GLY A 176 21.07 3.03 11.58
C GLY A 176 22.24 2.11 11.24
N THR A 177 22.01 0.81 11.05
CA THR A 177 23.04 -0.17 10.67
C THR A 177 22.92 -0.49 9.18
N SER A 178 24.00 -0.25 8.42
CA SER A 178 24.10 -0.68 7.01
C SER A 178 24.04 -2.21 6.91
N GLN A 179 23.19 -2.71 6.01
CA GLN A 179 23.02 -4.14 5.73
C GLN A 179 23.50 -4.53 4.32
N GLY A 180 23.93 -3.57 3.51
CA GLY A 180 24.39 -3.79 2.14
C GLY A 180 23.99 -2.65 1.21
N THR A 181 24.34 -2.79 -0.06
CA THR A 181 24.11 -1.76 -1.08
C THR A 181 23.27 -2.29 -2.23
N VAL A 182 22.48 -1.41 -2.83
CA VAL A 182 21.66 -1.69 -4.02
C VAL A 182 21.87 -0.62 -5.08
N ASP A 183 21.98 -1.04 -6.34
CA ASP A 183 22.19 -0.14 -7.48
C ASP A 183 20.91 0.04 -8.28
N ASN A 184 20.49 1.30 -8.45
CA ASN A 184 19.37 1.68 -9.30
C ASN A 184 19.87 2.23 -10.63
N ASP A 185 20.45 1.36 -11.45
CA ASP A 185 20.93 1.73 -12.78
C ASP A 185 20.01 1.17 -13.86
N THR A 186 19.44 2.08 -14.67
CA THR A 186 18.72 1.69 -15.89
C THR A 186 19.62 1.95 -17.09
N PRO A 187 20.05 0.92 -17.83
CA PRO A 187 20.84 1.09 -19.03
C PRO A 187 20.14 1.99 -20.06
N ALA A 188 20.92 2.73 -20.85
CA ALA A 188 20.37 3.56 -21.91
C ALA A 188 19.55 2.73 -22.90
N GLY A 189 18.28 3.12 -23.11
CA GLY A 189 17.35 2.41 -23.99
C GLY A 189 16.62 1.23 -23.35
N ALA A 190 16.89 0.91 -22.08
CA ALA A 190 16.11 -0.07 -21.32
C ALA A 190 14.89 0.59 -20.66
N VAL A 191 13.84 -0.21 -20.43
CA VAL A 191 12.71 0.18 -19.59
C VAL A 191 13.15 0.01 -18.13
N ALA A 192 12.94 1.04 -17.31
CA ALA A 192 13.23 0.96 -15.88
C ALA A 192 12.32 -0.09 -15.22
N SER A 193 12.92 -1.02 -14.48
CA SER A 193 12.20 -1.98 -13.65
C SER A 193 12.24 -1.51 -12.20
N PRO A 194 11.26 -1.89 -11.36
CA PRO A 194 11.32 -1.65 -9.92
C PRO A 194 12.61 -2.23 -9.33
N LEU A 195 13.30 -1.43 -8.51
CA LEU A 195 14.41 -1.87 -7.69
C LEU A 195 13.87 -2.78 -6.59
N GLN A 196 14.37 -4.02 -6.51
CA GLN A 196 14.08 -4.92 -5.40
C GLN A 196 15.15 -4.77 -4.31
N VAL A 197 14.71 -4.51 -3.09
CA VAL A 197 15.56 -4.35 -1.91
C VAL A 197 15.17 -5.40 -0.88
N SER A 198 16.12 -6.26 -0.52
CA SER A 198 15.98 -7.22 0.58
C SER A 198 16.74 -6.71 1.79
N TYR A 199 16.15 -6.86 2.98
CA TYR A 199 16.73 -6.43 4.24
C TYR A 199 16.37 -7.40 5.37
N ASN A 200 17.24 -7.47 6.38
CA ASN A 200 17.01 -8.24 7.59
C ASN A 200 16.21 -7.39 8.57
N VAL A 201 14.99 -7.83 8.86
CA VAL A 201 14.10 -7.22 9.85
C VAL A 201 14.45 -7.75 11.24
N PRO A 202 14.73 -6.89 12.22
CA PRO A 202 14.97 -7.31 13.59
C PRO A 202 13.69 -7.82 14.25
N ALA A 203 13.84 -8.66 15.28
CA ALA A 203 12.72 -8.99 16.16
C ALA A 203 12.27 -7.73 16.94
N GLY A 204 10.98 -7.64 17.26
CA GLY A 204 10.38 -6.45 17.86
C GLY A 204 9.17 -5.96 17.08
N SER A 205 8.61 -4.83 17.48
CA SER A 205 7.38 -4.28 16.88
C SER A 205 7.64 -3.22 15.81
N SER A 206 8.81 -2.59 15.81
CA SER A 206 9.11 -1.45 14.94
C SER A 206 10.59 -1.39 14.59
N PHE A 207 10.89 -0.84 13.43
CA PHE A 207 12.24 -0.57 12.96
C PHE A 207 12.19 0.58 11.94
N ILE A 208 13.35 1.13 11.60
CA ILE A 208 13.48 2.14 10.54
C ILE A 208 14.21 1.50 9.36
N LEU A 209 13.64 1.61 8.17
CA LEU A 209 14.31 1.29 6.91
C LEU A 209 14.66 2.59 6.19
N HIS A 210 15.91 2.75 5.76
CA HIS A 210 16.36 3.95 5.07
C HIS A 210 17.27 3.57 3.89
N LEU A 211 16.89 4.02 2.68
CA LEU A 211 17.74 4.00 1.51
C LEU A 211 18.50 5.32 1.44
N VAL A 212 19.81 5.28 1.69
CA VAL A 212 20.67 6.46 1.70
C VAL A 212 21.51 6.48 0.44
N SER A 213 21.44 7.54 -0.35
CA SER A 213 22.27 7.67 -1.56
C SER A 213 23.77 7.65 -1.21
N LEU A 214 24.50 6.75 -1.83
CA LEU A 214 25.95 6.66 -1.78
C LEU A 214 26.50 7.51 -2.91
N THR A 215 26.88 8.76 -2.63
CA THR A 215 27.33 9.70 -3.66
C THR A 215 28.48 9.14 -4.54
N SER A 216 28.21 8.83 -5.82
CA SER A 216 29.09 9.02 -7.00
C SER A 216 28.28 8.75 -8.28
N HIS A 217 28.15 9.61 -9.30
CA HIS A 217 29.17 10.29 -10.10
C HIS A 217 28.71 11.68 -10.58
N ALA A 218 29.53 12.71 -10.32
CA ALA A 218 29.76 13.72 -11.32
C ALA A 218 30.22 13.00 -12.60
N LYS A 219 29.49 13.15 -13.71
CA LYS A 219 29.93 12.71 -15.03
C LYS A 219 31.31 13.30 -15.30
N ALA A 220 32.37 12.51 -15.12
CA ALA A 220 33.66 12.80 -15.70
C ALA A 220 33.49 12.68 -17.22
N ARG A 221 33.14 13.81 -17.87
CA ARG A 221 33.31 13.98 -19.30
C ARG A 221 34.80 13.79 -19.60
N ARG A 222 35.20 12.58 -19.96
CA ARG A 222 36.40 12.39 -20.78
C ARG A 222 36.09 13.00 -22.15
N ARG A 223 36.63 14.21 -22.37
CA ARG A 223 36.97 14.69 -23.70
C ARG A 223 38.35 14.16 -24.05
#